data_AF-A0A1E1FFA8-F1
#
_entry.id   AF-A0A1E1FFA8-F1
#
_cell.length_a   1.000
_cell.length_b   1.000
_cell.length_c   1.000
_cell.angle_alpha   90.00
_cell.angle_beta   90.00
_cell.angle_gamma   90.00
#
_symmetry.space_group_name_H-M   'P 1'
#
loop_
_entity.id
_entity.type
_entity.pdbx_description
1 polymer ?
#
loop_
_entity_poly.entity_id
_entity_poly.type
_entity_poly.pdbx_seq_one_letter_code
_entity_poly.pdbx_strand_id
1 'polypeptide(L)' 'RLAAEKEWAFMKILHKHQFPVPRPIDHARHCILMEAIDAYPLRQISEIPSPGKLYSTLMDVVVRFARAGLIHGDY' A
#
# COMPACT_ATOMS: atom_id res chain seq x y z
N ARG A 1 12.82 -14.17 5.22
CA ARG A 1 13.95 -13.55 4.51
C ARG A 1 13.56 -13.15 3.08
N LEU A 2 13.33 -14.10 2.17
CA LEU A 2 13.01 -13.81 0.76
C LEU A 2 11.73 -12.95 0.58
N ALA A 3 10.70 -13.18 1.39
CA ALA A 3 9.47 -12.38 1.36
C ALA A 3 9.74 -10.91 1.71
N ALA A 4 10.42 -10.66 2.82
CA ALA A 4 10.78 -9.30 3.26
C ALA A 4 11.69 -8.58 2.24
N GLU A 5 12.65 -9.29 1.62
CA GLU A 5 13.49 -8.74 0.56
C GLU A 5 12.66 -8.30 -0.66
N LYS A 6 11.68 -9.12 -1.06
CA LYS A 6 10.77 -8.81 -2.18
C LYS A 6 9.85 -7.63 -1.84
N GLU A 7 9.23 -7.65 -0.66
CA GLU A 7 8.33 -6.60 -0.20
C GLU A 7 9.07 -5.25 -0.05
N TRP A 8 10.27 -5.26 0.51
CA TRP A 8 11.15 -4.09 0.56
C TRP A 8 11.46 -3.52 -0.83
N ALA A 9 11.78 -4.38 -1.79
CA ALA A 9 12.05 -3.94 -3.17
C ALA A 9 10.83 -3.29 -3.82
N PHE A 10 9.63 -3.88 -3.66
CA PHE A 10 8.39 -3.31 -4.17
C PHE A 10 8.03 -2.00 -3.46
N MET A 11 8.11 -1.94 -2.13
CA MET A 11 7.79 -0.74 -1.35
C MET A 11 8.64 0.47 -1.79
N LYS A 12 9.94 0.26 -2.05
CA LYS A 12 10.82 1.31 -2.60
C LYS A 12 10.36 1.81 -3.97
N ILE A 13 10.03 0.91 -4.88
CA ILE A 13 9.62 1.29 -6.24
C ILE A 13 8.26 1.97 -6.21
N LEU A 14 7.29 1.43 -5.49
CA LEU A 14 5.96 1.99 -5.34
C LEU A 14 6.01 3.39 -4.71
N HIS A 15 6.78 3.56 -3.63
CA HIS A 15 6.98 4.86 -3.01
C HIS A 15 7.66 5.86 -3.97
N LYS A 16 8.72 5.45 -4.69
CA LYS A 16 9.38 6.29 -5.71
C LYS A 16 8.42 6.76 -6.81
N HIS A 17 7.48 5.91 -7.20
CA HIS A 17 6.45 6.22 -8.20
C HIS A 17 5.17 6.82 -7.59
N GLN A 18 5.22 7.31 -6.34
CA GLN A 18 4.14 8.05 -5.67
C GLN A 18 2.84 7.25 -5.53
N PHE A 19 2.95 5.93 -5.37
CA PHE A 19 1.81 5.13 -4.91
C PHE A 19 1.56 5.43 -3.42
N PRO A 20 0.30 5.32 -2.95
CA PRO A 20 -0.05 5.56 -1.55
C PRO A 20 0.40 4.38 -0.67
N VAL A 21 1.70 4.27 -0.46
CA VAL A 21 2.35 3.25 0.39
C VAL A 21 3.22 3.93 1.43
N PRO A 22 3.48 3.29 2.59
CA PRO A 22 4.38 3.85 3.61
C PRO A 22 5.77 4.15 3.04
N ARG A 23 6.42 5.19 3.57
CA ARG A 23 7.83 5.43 3.24
C ARG A 23 8.72 4.29 3.76
N PRO A 24 9.48 3.61 2.89
CA PRO A 24 10.46 2.62 3.31
C PRO A 24 11.65 3.30 4.02
N ILE A 25 12.07 2.78 5.17
CA ILE A 25 13.19 3.33 5.97
C ILE A 25 14.40 2.38 5.95
N ASP A 26 14.21 1.11 6.35
CA ASP A 26 15.29 0.11 6.35
C ASP A 26 14.77 -1.35 6.25
N HIS A 27 15.65 -2.30 5.96
CA HIS A 27 15.34 -3.74 5.95
C HIS A 27 16.50 -4.58 6.51
N ALA A 28 16.20 -5.46 7.47
CA ALA A 28 17.16 -6.38 8.06
C ALA A 28 16.57 -7.79 8.17
N ARG A 29 17.10 -8.72 7.36
CA ARG A 29 16.72 -10.15 7.28
C ARG A 29 15.23 -10.40 6.98
N HIS A 30 14.38 -10.29 7.98
CA HIS A 30 12.93 -10.53 7.88
C HIS A 30 12.13 -9.34 8.41
N CYS A 31 12.80 -8.31 8.89
CA CYS A 31 12.19 -7.09 9.41
C CYS A 31 12.25 -6.00 8.33
N ILE A 32 11.16 -5.25 8.19
CA ILE A 32 11.09 -4.03 7.40
C ILE A 32 10.73 -2.90 8.36
N LEU A 33 11.51 -1.83 8.32
CA LEU A 33 11.22 -0.57 9.00
C LEU A 33 10.61 0.39 7.98
N MET A 34 9.43 0.92 8.31
CA MET A 34 8.66 1.82 7.45
C MET A 34 8.03 2.93 8.28
N GLU A 35 7.52 3.95 7.60
CA GLU A 35 6.75 5.03 8.20
C GLU A 35 5.54 4.51 8.99
N ALA A 36 5.37 5.07 10.19
CA ALA A 36 4.16 4.86 10.98
C ALA A 36 3.06 5.80 10.44
N ILE A 37 2.03 5.21 9.85
CA ILE A 37 0.85 5.94 9.39
C ILE A 37 -0.17 5.97 10.52
N ASP A 38 -0.56 7.17 10.95
CA ASP A 38 -1.63 7.37 11.92
C ASP A 38 -3.00 7.22 11.24
N ALA A 39 -3.42 5.96 11.04
CA ALA A 39 -4.66 5.61 10.38
C ALA A 39 -5.23 4.30 10.94
N TYR A 40 -6.51 4.05 10.65
CA TYR A 40 -7.23 2.85 11.06
C TYR A 40 -7.50 1.93 9.86
N PRO A 41 -7.45 0.59 10.04
CA PRO A 41 -7.94 -0.33 9.04
C PRO A 41 -9.40 -0.06 8.68
N LEU A 42 -9.75 -0.13 7.39
CA LEU A 42 -11.09 0.21 6.90
C LEU A 42 -12.20 -0.63 7.57
N ARG A 43 -11.90 -1.87 7.98
CA ARG A 43 -12.83 -2.74 8.73
C ARG A 43 -13.27 -2.16 10.07
N GLN A 44 -12.47 -1.29 10.70
CA GLN A 44 -12.77 -0.68 11.99
C GLN A 44 -13.60 0.61 11.86
N ILE A 45 -13.87 1.07 10.64
CA ILE A 45 -14.61 2.30 10.39
C ILE A 45 -16.12 2.00 10.42
N SER A 46 -16.85 2.65 11.32
CA SER A 46 -18.30 2.47 11.47
C SER A 46 -19.12 3.25 10.44
N GLU A 47 -18.67 4.45 10.06
CA GLU A 47 -19.40 5.35 9.18
C GLU A 47 -18.45 6.08 8.22
N ILE A 48 -18.90 6.24 6.98
CA ILE A 48 -18.14 6.91 5.92
C ILE A 48 -19.07 7.95 5.28
N PRO A 49 -18.75 9.26 5.38
CA PRO A 49 -19.65 10.31 4.87
C PRO A 49 -19.96 10.21 3.37
N SER A 50 -19.04 9.65 2.57
CA SER A 50 -19.24 9.46 1.14
C SER A 50 -18.63 8.13 0.65
N PRO A 51 -19.39 7.02 0.72
CA PRO A 51 -18.91 5.70 0.32
C PRO A 51 -18.55 5.63 -1.18
N GLY A 52 -19.33 6.30 -2.04
CA GLY A 52 -19.06 6.31 -3.49
C GLY A 52 -17.73 6.98 -3.86
N LYS A 53 -17.36 8.07 -3.16
CA LYS A 53 -16.07 8.73 -3.37
C LYS A 53 -14.90 7.84 -2.91
N LEU A 54 -15.04 7.17 -1.76
CA LEU A 54 -14.03 6.23 -1.28
C LEU A 54 -13.86 5.06 -2.26
N TYR A 55 -14.96 4.46 -2.70
CA TYR A 55 -14.94 3.37 -3.68
C TYR A 55 -14.19 3.76 -4.95
N SER A 56 -14.52 4.93 -5.54
CA SER A 56 -13.82 5.44 -6.72
C SER A 56 -12.32 5.57 -6.47
N THR A 57 -11.93 6.14 -5.31
CA THR A 57 -10.52 6.32 -4.94
C THR A 57 -9.79 4.98 -4.84
N LEU A 58 -10.41 3.97 -4.21
CA LEU A 58 -9.83 2.63 -4.08
C LEU A 58 -9.69 1.94 -5.45
N MET A 59 -10.70 2.06 -6.31
CA MET A 59 -10.65 1.49 -7.66
C MET A 59 -9.62 2.17 -8.54
N ASP A 60 -9.44 3.49 -8.42
CA ASP A 60 -8.38 4.22 -9.12
C ASP A 60 -6.98 3.70 -8.75
N VAL A 61 -6.77 3.34 -7.48
CA VAL A 61 -5.52 2.70 -7.03
C VAL A 61 -5.33 1.32 -7.65
N VAL A 62 -6.37 0.49 -7.69
CA VAL A 62 -6.32 -0.84 -8.35
C VAL A 62 -6.00 -0.72 -9.83
N VAL A 63 -6.68 0.19 -10.54
CA VAL A 63 -6.40 0.47 -11.96
C VAL A 63 -4.98 0.99 -12.15
N ARG A 64 -4.48 1.82 -11.23
CA ARG A 64 -3.10 2.31 -11.28
C ARG A 64 -2.07 1.18 -11.11
N PHE A 65 -2.33 0.22 -10.22
CA PHE A 65 -1.50 -1.00 -10.11
C PHE A 65 -1.52 -1.79 -11.42
N ALA A 66 -2.71 -2.03 -11.99
CA ALA A 66 -2.85 -2.77 -13.24
C ALA A 66 -2.11 -2.10 -14.42
N ARG A 67 -2.17 -0.76 -14.51
CA ARG A 67 -1.42 0.03 -15.50
C ARG A 67 0.10 -0.09 -15.33
N ALA A 68 0.58 -0.38 -14.12
CA ALA A 68 1.99 -0.66 -13.84
C ALA A 68 2.37 -2.14 -14.03
N GLY A 69 1.44 -2.98 -14.52
CA GLY A 69 1.65 -4.43 -14.68
C GLY A 69 1.61 -5.21 -13.36
N LEU A 70 1.02 -4.63 -12.31
CA LEU A 70 0.96 -5.22 -10.98
C LEU A 70 -0.48 -5.59 -10.60
N ILE A 71 -0.62 -6.69 -9.87
CA ILE A 71 -1.87 -7.11 -9.22
C ILE A 71 -1.50 -7.37 -7.76
N HIS A 72 -2.17 -6.68 -6.81
CA HIS A 72 -1.84 -6.79 -5.37
C HIS A 72 -2.12 -8.20 -4.82
N GLY A 73 -3.20 -8.85 -5.27
CA GLY A 73 -3.56 -10.22 -4.91
C GLY A 73 -4.32 -10.36 -3.58
N ASP A 74 -4.20 -9.39 -2.68
CA ASP A 74 -4.90 -9.35 -1.38
C ASP A 74 -5.28 -7.90 -1.01
N TYR A 75 -6.16 -7.28 -1.80
CA TYR A 75 -6.50 -5.84 -1.71
C TYR A 75 -7.83 -5.61 -0.98
#